data_AF-A0A951ZBI0-F1
#
_entry.id   AF-A0A951ZBI0-F1
#
_cell.length_a   1.000
_cell.length_b   1.000
_cell.length_c   1.000
_cell.angle_alpha   90.00
_cell.angle_beta   90.00
_cell.angle_gamma   90.00
#
_symmetry.space_group_name_H-M   'P 1'
#
loop_
_entity.id
_entity.type
_entity.pdbx_description
1 polymer ?
#
loop_
_entity_poly.entity_id
_entity_poly.type
_entity_poly.pdbx_seq_one_letter_code
_entity_poly.pdbx_strand_id
1 'polypeptide(L)' 'MNEPAVLALEDGSLFRGISVGASGRTIGEVVFNTSMTGYQEILTDPSYCRQIITFTYPHIGNTGINSEDHES' A
#
# COMPACT_ATOMS: atom_id res chain seq x y z
N MET A 1 -21.00 -1.54 -2.86
CA MET A 1 -20.58 -0.95 -4.15
C MET A 1 -19.08 -0.78 -4.08
N ASN A 2 -18.33 -1.22 -5.10
CA ASN A 2 -16.89 -0.99 -5.13
C ASN A 2 -16.61 0.49 -5.44
N GLU A 3 -15.81 1.15 -4.60
CA GLU A 3 -15.38 2.52 -4.82
C GLU A 3 -14.19 2.53 -5.80
N PRO A 4 -14.28 3.23 -6.95
CA PRO A 4 -13.17 3.29 -7.91
C PRO A 4 -11.96 4.05 -7.35
N ALA A 5 -10.75 3.59 -7.66
CA ALA A 5 -9.48 4.25 -7.32
C ALA A 5 -8.55 4.38 -8.53
N VAL A 6 -7.61 5.33 -8.47
CA VAL A 6 -6.57 5.52 -9.50
C VAL A 6 -5.24 5.91 -8.86
N LEU A 7 -4.16 5.25 -9.29
CA LEU A 7 -2.78 5.67 -9.07
C LEU A 7 -2.26 6.31 -10.37
N ALA A 8 -1.78 7.54 -10.27
CA ALA A 8 -1.21 8.28 -11.40
C ALA A 8 0.27 8.58 -11.11
N LEU A 9 1.14 8.28 -12.07
CA LEU A 9 2.58 8.54 -11.98
C LEU A 9 2.98 9.80 -12.73
N GLU A 10 4.17 10.33 -12.43
CA GLU A 10 4.69 11.56 -13.04
C GLU A 10 4.91 11.47 -14.56
N ASP A 11 5.17 10.26 -15.07
CA ASP A 11 5.36 9.97 -16.49
C ASP A 11 4.03 9.94 -17.28
N GLY A 12 2.90 10.12 -16.60
CA GLY A 12 1.56 10.05 -17.18
C GLY A 12 0.92 8.66 -17.14
N SER A 13 1.61 7.64 -16.60
CA SER A 13 1.05 6.30 -16.42
C SER A 13 -0.12 6.32 -15.44
N LEU A 14 -1.20 5.61 -15.77
CA LEU A 14 -2.42 5.52 -14.97
C LEU A 14 -2.76 4.06 -14.66
N PHE A 15 -2.87 3.73 -13.38
CA PHE A 15 -3.28 2.42 -12.87
C PHE A 15 -4.65 2.55 -12.21
N ARG A 16 -5.66 1.90 -12.77
CA ARG A 16 -7.04 1.93 -12.26
C ARG A 16 -7.29 0.72 -11.37
N GLY A 17 -8.00 0.92 -10.27
CA GLY A 17 -8.30 -0.13 -9.31
C GLY A 17 -9.55 0.13 -8.50
N ILE A 18 -9.67 -0.60 -7.40
CA ILE A 18 -10.77 -0.49 -6.43
C ILE A 18 -10.16 -0.04 -5.10
N SER A 19 -10.77 0.93 -4.44
CA SER A 19 -10.37 1.36 -3.10
C SER A 19 -10.67 0.26 -2.08
N VAL A 20 -9.68 -0.02 -1.22
CA VAL A 20 -9.77 -0.95 -0.10
C VAL A 20 -9.42 -0.29 1.24
N GLY A 21 -9.23 1.03 1.24
CA GLY A 21 -8.77 1.82 2.39
C GLY A 21 -9.59 3.09 2.57
N ALA A 22 -8.98 4.09 3.21
CA ALA A 22 -9.63 5.38 3.45
C ALA A 22 -9.88 6.16 2.15
N SER A 23 -11.05 6.79 2.03
CA SER A 23 -11.36 7.71 0.94
C SER A 23 -10.48 8.97 1.02
N GLY A 24 -10.05 9.48 -0.13
CA GLY A 24 -9.27 10.71 -0.22
C GLY A 24 -8.19 10.64 -1.30
N ARG A 25 -7.19 11.50 -1.16
CA ARG A 25 -6.02 11.55 -2.04
C ARG A 25 -4.76 11.64 -1.19
N THR A 26 -3.76 10.85 -1.57
CA THR A 26 -2.40 10.98 -1.05
C THR A 26 -1.41 11.19 -2.20
N ILE A 27 -0.22 11.67 -1.87
CA ILE A 27 0.90 11.90 -2.79
C ILE A 27 2.15 11.40 -2.09
N GLY A 28 3.00 10.70 -2.82
CA GLY A 28 4.26 10.18 -2.30
C GLY A 28 5.13 9.58 -3.40
N GLU A 29 6.35 9.23 -3.04
CA GLU A 29 7.24 8.44 -3.89
C GLU A 29 6.70 7.02 -4.01
N VAL A 30 6.51 6.52 -5.22
CA VAL A 30 6.07 5.14 -5.45
C VAL A 30 7.29 4.23 -5.37
N VAL A 31 7.26 3.30 -4.42
CA VAL A 31 8.30 2.28 -4.23
C VAL A 31 7.69 0.89 -4.36
N PHE A 32 8.51 -0.12 -4.65
CA PHE A 32 8.07 -1.52 -4.61
C PHE A 32 8.81 -2.32 -3.55
N ASN A 33 8.12 -3.27 -2.93
CA ASN A 33 8.70 -4.19 -1.95
C ASN A 33 8.45 -5.65 -2.39
N THR A 34 9.50 -6.47 -2.35
CA THR A 34 9.48 -7.87 -2.81
C THR A 34 9.13 -8.88 -1.72
N SER A 35 8.84 -8.42 -0.51
CA SER A 35 8.41 -9.28 0.60
C SER A 35 7.08 -9.95 0.28
N MET A 36 7.00 -11.25 0.56
CA MET A 36 5.79 -12.05 0.36
C MET A 36 4.92 -12.14 1.62
N THR A 37 5.47 -11.73 2.77
CA THR A 37 4.85 -11.76 4.11
C THR A 37 5.25 -10.49 4.87
N GLY A 38 4.66 -10.25 6.05
CA GLY A 38 5.04 -9.13 6.92
C GLY A 38 4.55 -7.77 6.42
N TYR A 39 3.38 -7.73 5.78
CA TYR A 39 2.85 -6.49 5.22
C TYR A 39 2.44 -5.48 6.29
N GLN A 40 2.12 -5.92 7.51
CA GLN A 40 1.70 -5.01 8.58
C GLN A 40 2.91 -4.23 9.10
N GLU A 41 3.99 -4.93 9.41
CA GLU A 41 5.27 -4.41 9.86
C GLU A 41 5.78 -3.36 8.87
N ILE A 42 5.73 -3.69 7.56
CA ILE A 42 6.09 -2.78 6.47
C ILE A 42 5.20 -1.53 6.44
N LEU A 43 3.89 -1.66 6.67
CA LEU A 43 2.97 -0.52 6.70
C LEU A 43 3.17 0.37 7.93
N THR A 44 3.72 -0.17 9.02
CA THR A 44 3.99 0.55 10.28
C THR A 44 5.43 1.05 10.40
N ASP A 45 6.32 0.66 9.49
CA ASP A 45 7.72 1.09 9.52
C ASP A 45 7.85 2.60 9.16
N PRO A 46 8.39 3.43 10.08
CA PRO A 46 8.59 4.87 9.85
C PRO A 46 9.42 5.20 8.61
N SER A 47 10.25 4.27 8.13
CA SER A 47 11.09 4.44 6.94
C SER A 47 10.26 4.68 5.67
N TYR A 48 9.00 4.22 5.62
CA TYR A 48 8.09 4.44 4.50
C TYR A 48 7.29 5.75 4.58
N CYS A 49 7.64 6.65 5.51
CA CYS A 49 6.99 7.96 5.61
C CYS A 49 6.97 8.70 4.25
N ARG A 50 5.78 9.10 3.81
CA ARG A 50 5.54 9.82 2.53
C ARG A 50 5.81 8.99 1.27
N GLN A 51 5.86 7.66 1.40
CA GLN A 51 5.95 6.74 0.27
C GLN A 51 4.61 6.04 0.02
N ILE A 52 4.43 5.59 -1.22
CA ILE A 52 3.33 4.73 -1.66
C ILE A 52 3.93 3.36 -1.97
N ILE A 53 3.66 2.38 -1.11
CA ILE A 53 4.23 1.03 -1.23
C ILE A 53 3.42 0.21 -2.23
N THR A 54 4.12 -0.40 -3.20
CA THR A 54 3.58 -1.41 -4.11
C THR A 54 4.17 -2.78 -3.78
N PHE A 55 3.35 -3.71 -3.29
CA PHE A 55 3.83 -5.08 -3.04
C PHE A 55 3.86 -5.88 -4.34
N THR A 56 4.93 -6.66 -4.55
CA THR A 56 5.01 -7.56 -5.71
C THR A 56 4.24 -8.86 -5.50
N TYR A 57 4.00 -9.26 -4.25
CA TYR A 57 3.18 -10.44 -3.94
C TYR A 57 1.68 -10.10 -4.10
N PRO A 58 0.90 -10.90 -4.86
CA PRO A 58 -0.45 -10.49 -5.29
C PRO A 58 -1.50 -10.54 -4.18
N HIS A 59 -1.28 -11.32 -3.12
CA HIS A 59 -2.26 -11.53 -2.06
C HIS A 59 -1.78 -10.88 -0.76
N ILE A 60 -2.19 -9.64 -0.54
CA ILE A 60 -1.91 -8.88 0.68
C ILE A 60 -3.13 -8.94 1.60
N GLY A 61 -2.92 -9.13 2.91
CA GLY A 61 -4.00 -9.25 3.88
C GLY A 61 -4.37 -10.69 4.27
N ASN A 62 -3.64 -11.70 3.79
CA ASN A 62 -3.95 -13.12 4.03
C ASN A 62 -4.04 -13.51 5.51
N THR A 63 -3.29 -12.82 6.38
CA THR A 63 -3.18 -13.13 7.82
C THR A 63 -3.89 -12.12 8.70
N GLY A 64 -4.65 -11.16 8.14
CA GLY A 64 -5.26 -10.07 8.91
C GLY A 64 -4.22 -9.12 9.53
N ILE A 65 -4.52 -8.56 10.71
CA ILE A 65 -3.59 -7.72 11.47
C ILE A 65 -3.65 -8.09 12.95
N ASN A 66 -2.58 -7.86 13.68
CA ASN A 66 -2.51 -8.06 15.13
C ASN A 66 -1.64 -6.98 15.79
N SER A 67 -1.68 -6.83 17.12
CA SER A 67 -0.92 -5.77 17.80
C SER A 67 0.58 -6.05 17.93
N GLU A 68 1.02 -7.30 17.80
CA GLU A 68 2.42 -7.72 17.93
C GLU A 68 3.24 -7.35 16.68
N ASP A 69 2.61 -7.38 15.50
CA ASP A 69 3.22 -7.04 14.20
C ASP A 69 3.17 -5.53 13.89
N HIS A 70 3.07 -4.68 14.91
CA HIS A 70 3.05 -3.22 14.77
C HIS A 70 4.40 -2.64 15.19
N GLU A 71 5.20 -2.18 14.24
CA GLU A 71 6.60 -1.77 14.47
C GLU A 71 6.75 -0.40 15.15
N SER A 72 5.75 0.49 15.08
CA SER A 72 5.85 1.86 15.64
C SER A 72 4.51 2.49 15.97
#